data_AF-A0A9D4S0T6-F1
#
_entry.id   AF-A0A9D4S0T6-F1
#
_cell.length_a   1.000
_cell.length_b   1.000
_cell.length_c   1.000
_cell.angle_alpha   90.00
_cell.angle_beta   90.00
_cell.angle_gamma   90.00
#
_symmetry.space_group_name_H-M   'P 1'
#
loop_
_entity.id
_entity.type
_entity.pdbx_description
1 polymer ?
#
loop_
_entity_poly.entity_id
_entity_poly.type
_entity_poly.pdbx_seq_one_letter_code
_entity_poly.pdbx_strand_id
1 'polypeptide(L)' 'MVLLKIAGSCKCGPGSFLCSRYPTTSLTPQCLRLNKVCDGTRDCPLGDDEAHCFRKSFE' A
#
# COMPACT_ATOMS: atom_id res chain seq x y z
N MET A 1 22.89 -24.31 -7.25
CA MET A 1 22.19 -23.13 -7.80
C MET A 1 20.77 -23.17 -7.29
N VAL A 2 20.49 -22.48 -6.19
CA VAL A 2 19.16 -22.51 -5.56
C VAL A 2 18.18 -21.90 -6.54
N LEU A 3 17.21 -22.70 -6.97
CA LEU A 3 16.14 -22.27 -7.86
C LEU A 3 15.22 -21.35 -7.05
N LEU A 4 15.61 -20.08 -6.91
CA LEU A 4 14.83 -19.05 -6.24
C LEU A 4 13.63 -18.72 -7.14
N LYS A 5 12.63 -19.60 -7.15
CA LYS A 5 11.29 -19.32 -7.64
C LYS A 5 10.62 -18.33 -6.71
N ILE A 6 11.14 -17.10 -6.63
CA ILE A 6 10.39 -16.00 -6.03
C ILE A 6 9.65 -15.29 -7.14
N ALA A 7 8.60 -15.94 -7.65
CA ALA A 7 7.50 -15.24 -8.30
C ALA A 7 6.70 -14.49 -7.22
N GLY A 8 7.38 -13.59 -6.50
CA GLY A 8 6.80 -12.70 -5.51
C GLY A 8 6.16 -11.53 -6.22
N SER A 9 5.06 -11.79 -6.93
CA SER A 9 4.14 -10.73 -7.35
C SER A 9 3.53 -10.18 -6.06
N CYS A 10 4.23 -9.26 -5.40
CA CYS A 10 3.71 -8.51 -4.26
C CYS A 10 2.62 -7.58 -4.79
N LYS A 11 1.49 -8.18 -5.15
CA LYS A 11 0.31 -7.53 -5.63
C LYS A 11 -0.74 -7.79 -4.59
N CYS A 12 -1.33 -6.70 -4.12
CA CYS A 12 -2.54 -6.80 -3.34
C CYS A 12 -3.64 -7.38 -4.21
N GLY A 13 -4.61 -8.05 -3.57
CA GLY A 13 -5.78 -8.58 -4.28
C GLY A 13 -6.60 -7.46 -4.95
N PRO A 14 -7.57 -7.81 -5.80
CA PRO A 14 -8.51 -6.82 -6.33
C PRO A 14 -9.19 -6.07 -5.18
N GLY A 15 -9.27 -4.74 -5.29
CA GLY A 15 -9.88 -3.90 -4.25
C GLY A 15 -8.97 -3.58 -3.07
N SER A 16 -7.65 -3.69 -3.24
CA SER A 16 -6.69 -3.27 -2.22
C SER A 16 -5.57 -2.39 -2.77
N PHE A 17 -5.12 -1.47 -1.92
CA PHE A 17 -4.05 -0.52 -2.16
C PHE A 17 -2.77 -1.03 -1.51
N LEU A 18 -1.65 -0.95 -2.24
CA LEU A 18 -0.35 -1.36 -1.74
C LEU A 18 0.36 -0.14 -1.15
N CYS A 19 0.73 -0.21 0.12
CA CYS A 19 1.56 0.83 0.72
C CYS A 19 2.94 0.90 0.07
N SER A 20 3.47 2.12 -0.10
CA SER A 20 4.86 2.32 -0.49
C SER A 20 5.78 1.64 0.55
N ARG A 21 6.69 0.78 0.08
CA ARG A 21 7.64 0.09 0.95
C ARG A 21 8.74 1.03 1.43
N TYR A 22 9.26 0.76 2.63
CA TYR A 22 10.65 1.09 2.92
C TYR A 22 11.58 0.06 2.26
N PRO A 23 12.76 0.45 1.73
CA PRO A 23 13.78 -0.48 1.20
C PRO A 23 14.41 -1.40 2.27
N THR A 24 13.87 -1.44 3.48
CA THR A 24 14.42 -2.18 4.61
C THR A 24 13.65 -3.49 4.81
N THR A 25 14.25 -4.61 4.39
CA THR A 25 14.14 -6.02 4.87
C THR A 25 12.80 -6.55 5.45
N SER A 26 11.65 -5.91 5.24
CA SER A 26 10.33 -6.42 5.61
C SER A 26 9.64 -6.89 4.34
N LEU A 27 9.63 -8.21 4.17
CA LEU A 27 9.08 -8.88 2.99
C LEU A 27 7.54 -8.89 2.96
N THR A 28 6.87 -8.32 3.96
CA THR A 28 5.40 -8.29 4.06
C THR A 28 4.83 -7.05 3.36
N PRO A 29 4.26 -7.16 2.15
CA PRO A 29 3.53 -6.06 1.55
C PRO A 29 2.32 -5.71 2.42
N GLN A 30 2.21 -4.46 2.86
CA GLN A 30 1.01 -3.98 3.55
C GLN A 30 -0.03 -3.61 2.50
N CYS A 31 -1.12 -4.38 2.49
CA CYS A 31 -2.26 -4.16 1.62
C CYS A 31 -3.41 -3.60 2.44
N LEU A 32 -3.82 -2.39 2.11
CA LEU A 32 -5.00 -1.76 2.67
C LEU A 32 -6.20 -2.02 1.77
N ARG A 33 -7.39 -2.05 2.34
CA ARG A 33 -8.61 -2.04 1.52
C ARG A 33 -8.82 -0.64 0.95
N LEU A 34 -9.46 -0.54 -0.21
CA LEU A 34 -9.72 0.77 -0.85
C LEU A 34 -10.55 1.73 0.03
N ASN A 35 -11.33 1.23 0.98
CA ASN A 35 -12.08 2.07 1.93
C ASN A 35 -11.20 2.71 3.03
N LYS A 36 -9.91 2.35 3.09
CA LYS A 36 -8.91 2.92 3.99
C LYS A 36 -7.96 3.87 3.26
N VAL A 37 -8.22 4.14 1.97
CA VAL A 37 -7.47 5.14 1.19
C VAL A 37 -8.27 6.43 1.24
N CYS A 38 -7.63 7.53 1.61
CA CYS A 38 -8.28 8.83 1.80
C CYS A 38 -9.40 8.81 2.84
N ASP A 39 -9.25 7.99 3.88
CA ASP A 39 -10.24 7.90 4.96
C ASP A 39 -9.94 8.90 6.11
N GLY A 40 -8.86 9.67 5.99
CA GLY A 40 -8.41 10.63 6.98
C GLY A 40 -7.54 10.02 8.08
N THR A 41 -7.27 8.71 8.01
CA THR A 41 -6.39 7.99 8.93
C THR A 41 -5.16 7.51 8.18
N ARG A 42 -3.98 7.72 8.76
CA ARG A 42 -2.73 7.19 8.21
C ARG A 42 -2.62 5.70 8.53
N ASP A 43 -2.99 4.84 7.60
CA ASP A 43 -2.85 3.39 7.71
C ASP A 43 -1.52 2.89 7.10
N CYS A 44 -0.96 3.55 6.09
CA CYS A 44 0.38 3.21 5.58
C CYS A 44 1.51 3.79 6.44
N PRO A 45 2.67 3.10 6.54
CA PRO A 45 3.80 3.55 7.35
C PRO A 45 4.39 4.86 6.84
N LEU A 46 4.36 5.09 5.52
CA LEU A 46 4.78 6.34 4.88
C LEU A 46 3.62 7.33 4.69
N GLY A 47 2.38 6.90 4.91
CA GLY A 47 1.18 7.72 4.78
C GLY A 47 0.76 8.02 3.33
N ASP A 48 1.23 7.24 2.36
CA ASP A 48 0.89 7.42 0.94
C ASP A 48 -0.59 7.21 0.64
N ASP A 49 -1.28 6.42 1.47
CA ASP A 49 -2.73 6.24 1.45
C ASP A 49 -3.50 7.55 1.68
N GLU A 50 -2.87 8.54 2.31
CA GLU A 50 -3.45 9.86 2.60
C GLU A 50 -2.73 11.02 1.87
N ALA A 51 -1.60 10.77 1.20
CA ALA A 51 -0.74 11.81 0.62
C ALA A 51 -1.26 12.43 -0.69
N HIS A 52 -2.08 11.71 -1.46
CA HIS A 52 -2.64 12.16 -2.74
C HIS A 52 -4.17 12.19 -2.76
N CYS A 53 -4.74 12.46 -1.61
CA CYS A 53 -6.17 12.71 -1.48
C CYS A 53 -6.42 14.14 -1.91
N PHE A 54 -6.80 14.33 -3.18
CA PHE A 54 -7.43 15.57 -3.59
C PHE A 54 -8.71 15.68 -2.77
N ARG A 55 -8.64 16.36 -1.63
CA ARG A 55 -9.82 16.73 -0.87
C ARG A 55 -10.70 17.42 -1.89
N LYS A 56 -11.89 16.86 -2.12
CA LYS A 56 -12.92 17.61 -2.80
C LYS A 56 -13.25 18.77 -1.86
N SER A 57 -12.50 19.85 -1.98
CA SER A 57 -12.86 21.17 -1.48
C SER A 57 -14.05 21.60 -2.33
N PHE A 58 -15.22 21.10 -1.96
CA PHE A 58 -16.47 21.70 -2.34
C PHE A 58 -17.36 21.71 -1.11
N GLU A 59 -17.02 22.63 -0.20
CA GLU A 59 -17.95 23.58 0.39
C GLU A 59 -17.15 24.85 0.75
#